data_AF-A0A6M3KBP6-F1
#
_entry.id   AF-A0A6M3KBP6-F1
#
_cell.length_a   1.000
_cell.length_b   1.000
_cell.length_c   1.000
_cell.angle_alpha   90.00
_cell.angle_beta   90.00
_cell.angle_gamma   90.00
#
_symmetry.space_group_name_H-M   'P 1'
#
loop_
_entity.id
_entity.type
_entity.pdbx_description
1 polymer ?
#
loop_
_entity_poly.entity_id
_entity_poly.type
_entity_poly.pdbx_seq_one_letter_code
_entity_poly.pdbx_strand_id
1 'polypeptide(L)'
;MGRTDRVTDSIARPGAILPSINQGIYEESTTARAKLGSRMDLGDGRVFYYALNGATALAPGKLVCSPVVATEKETNMAQAETVGSKQIDMVAVGTITADQYAEGYMSVVNDTGEGQTYKIRGNSAASAAAVCTVYLYDEIKTALDTTSEVIITPNILRGVILNTTSSVTSFVCGVPLFAVTAANYFWLQTWGPCSVLCGDSLGNAVTERCCIATGSGEFLSTAGSVTGHQQIGYQIYSGTDVVDTEYHLIYLTIMP
;
A
#
# COMPACT_ATOMS: atom_id res chain seq x y z
N MET A 1 -28.08 -32.72 -15.96
CA MET A 1 -28.00 -32.55 -14.49
C MET A 1 -26.55 -32.81 -14.10
N GLY A 2 -25.83 -31.76 -13.72
CA GLY A 2 -24.42 -31.81 -13.34
C GLY A 2 -23.66 -30.62 -13.88
N ARG A 3 -22.80 -29.93 -13.15
CA ARG A 3 -22.54 -29.83 -11.70
C ARG A 3 -21.72 -28.54 -11.60
N THR A 4 -22.37 -27.47 -11.13
CA THR A 4 -21.83 -26.24 -10.52
C THR A 4 -20.30 -26.10 -10.53
N ASP A 5 -19.80 -25.14 -11.32
CA ASP A 5 -18.43 -24.65 -11.25
C ASP A 5 -18.19 -23.99 -9.90
N ARG A 6 -17.55 -24.76 -9.01
CA ARG A 6 -17.04 -24.27 -7.74
C ARG A 6 -15.76 -23.50 -8.05
N VAL A 7 -15.81 -22.17 -7.95
CA VAL A 7 -14.63 -21.31 -7.87
C VAL A 7 -13.75 -21.86 -6.73
N THR A 8 -12.66 -22.53 -7.09
CA THR A 8 -11.71 -23.06 -6.12
C THR A 8 -10.85 -21.93 -5.61
N ASP A 9 -11.18 -21.47 -4.42
CA ASP A 9 -10.27 -20.78 -3.52
C ASP A 9 -9.07 -21.70 -3.27
N SER A 10 -7.98 -21.51 -4.01
CA SER A 10 -6.76 -22.29 -3.86
C SER A 10 -5.72 -21.43 -3.19
N ILE A 11 -5.58 -21.60 -1.87
CA ILE A 11 -4.35 -21.32 -1.13
C ILE A 11 -3.16 -21.85 -1.95
N ALA A 12 -2.33 -20.95 -2.46
CA ALA A 12 -1.19 -21.29 -3.28
C ALA A 12 -0.17 -22.05 -2.41
N ARG A 13 0.11 -23.30 -2.78
CA ARG A 13 1.22 -24.08 -2.24
C ARG A 13 2.53 -23.63 -2.91
N PRO A 14 3.69 -23.74 -2.23
CA PRO A 14 4.98 -23.39 -2.84
C PRO A 14 5.20 -24.16 -4.14
N GLY A 15 5.34 -23.45 -5.26
CA GLY A 15 5.52 -24.02 -6.60
C GLY A 15 4.30 -24.00 -7.53
N ALA A 16 3.15 -23.47 -7.10
CA ALA A 16 2.05 -23.18 -8.02
C ALA A 16 2.42 -21.96 -8.89
N ILE A 17 2.49 -22.15 -10.20
CA ILE A 17 2.54 -21.04 -11.17
C ILE A 17 1.20 -20.31 -11.01
N LEU A 18 1.20 -19.20 -10.25
CA LEU A 18 0.16 -18.18 -10.34
C LEU A 18 -0.06 -17.88 -11.83
N PRO A 19 -1.30 -17.66 -12.31
CA PRO A 19 -1.51 -17.26 -13.71
C PRO A 19 -0.50 -16.16 -14.01
N SER A 20 0.45 -16.47 -14.91
CA SER A 20 1.70 -15.71 -14.99
C SER A 20 1.35 -14.25 -15.20
N ILE A 21 1.55 -13.42 -14.17
CA ILE A 21 1.35 -11.98 -14.30
C ILE A 21 2.36 -11.56 -15.35
N ASN A 22 1.89 -11.27 -16.56
CA ASN A 22 2.73 -10.97 -17.70
C ASN A 22 3.16 -9.50 -17.65
N GLN A 23 3.93 -9.16 -16.62
CA GLN A 23 4.58 -7.86 -16.46
C GLN A 23 5.87 -8.05 -15.66
N GLY A 24 7.00 -7.69 -16.25
CA GLY A 24 8.32 -7.73 -15.62
C GLY A 24 8.54 -6.60 -14.62
N ILE A 25 9.53 -6.76 -13.74
CA ILE A 25 9.86 -5.76 -12.69
C ILE A 25 10.42 -4.44 -13.23
N TYR A 26 10.80 -4.40 -14.52
CA TYR A 26 11.26 -3.20 -15.24
C TYR A 26 10.24 -2.74 -16.29
N GLU A 27 8.98 -3.16 -16.15
CA GLU A 27 7.90 -2.83 -17.08
C GLU A 27 6.78 -2.09 -16.36
N GLU A 28 6.15 -1.15 -17.07
CA GLU A 28 4.92 -0.50 -16.67
C GLU A 28 3.75 -0.89 -17.58
N SER A 29 2.53 -0.69 -17.12
CA SER A 29 1.31 -0.99 -17.88
C SER A 29 0.23 0.05 -17.60
N THR A 30 -0.46 0.51 -18.65
CA THR A 30 -1.63 1.41 -18.52
C THR A 30 -2.88 0.69 -18.01
N THR A 31 -2.85 -0.66 -18.00
CA THR A 31 -3.93 -1.50 -17.47
C THR A 31 -3.41 -2.44 -16.39
N ALA A 32 -4.17 -2.67 -15.34
CA ALA A 32 -3.78 -3.61 -14.29
C ALA A 32 -3.57 -5.04 -14.84
N ARG A 33 -2.40 -5.63 -14.58
CA ARG A 33 -2.04 -7.03 -14.89
C ARG A 33 -2.16 -7.95 -13.68
N ALA A 34 -2.30 -7.36 -12.50
CA ALA A 34 -2.55 -8.02 -11.23
C ALA A 34 -3.42 -7.14 -10.32
N LYS A 35 -3.95 -7.71 -9.23
CA LYS A 35 -4.63 -6.92 -8.20
C LYS A 35 -3.61 -6.01 -7.52
N LEU A 36 -4.01 -4.79 -7.15
CA LEU A 36 -3.16 -3.93 -6.33
C LEU A 36 -2.81 -4.63 -5.01
N GLY A 37 -1.55 -4.52 -4.60
CA GLY A 37 -1.01 -5.25 -3.45
C GLY A 37 -0.76 -6.74 -3.67
N SER A 38 -0.81 -7.23 -4.91
CA SER A 38 -0.26 -8.56 -5.21
C SER A 38 1.23 -8.59 -4.91
N ARG A 39 1.69 -9.65 -4.25
CA ARG A 39 3.10 -9.85 -3.86
C ARG A 39 3.83 -10.69 -4.92
N MET A 40 5.07 -10.31 -5.24
CA MET A 40 6.00 -11.07 -6.06
C MET A 40 7.30 -11.26 -5.28
N ASP A 41 7.63 -12.51 -5.00
CA ASP A 41 8.89 -12.92 -4.39
C ASP A 41 9.87 -13.39 -5.47
N LEU A 42 11.07 -12.82 -5.49
CA LEU A 42 12.15 -13.31 -6.34
C LEU A 42 13.06 -14.25 -5.56
N GLY A 43 13.63 -15.25 -6.25
CA GLY A 43 14.55 -16.21 -5.65
C GLY A 43 15.87 -15.60 -5.14
N ASP A 44 16.12 -14.32 -5.44
CA ASP A 44 17.26 -13.54 -4.95
C ASP A 44 16.98 -12.78 -3.65
N GLY A 45 15.80 -12.97 -3.04
CA GLY A 45 15.40 -12.38 -1.77
C GLY A 45 14.75 -11.00 -1.88
N ARG A 46 14.59 -10.44 -3.09
CA ARG A 46 13.81 -9.22 -3.30
C ARG A 46 12.31 -9.51 -3.31
N VAL A 47 11.53 -8.61 -2.73
CA VAL A 47 10.06 -8.65 -2.74
C VAL A 47 9.52 -7.40 -3.38
N PHE A 48 8.49 -7.58 -4.20
CA PHE A 48 7.78 -6.54 -4.90
C PHE A 48 6.28 -6.61 -4.61
N TYR A 49 5.64 -5.44 -4.58
CA TYR A 49 4.20 -5.33 -4.55
C TYR A 49 3.68 -4.58 -5.77
N TYR A 50 2.58 -5.05 -6.33
CA TYR A 50 1.95 -4.43 -7.49
C TYR A 50 1.26 -3.12 -7.09
N ALA A 51 1.70 -2.01 -7.69
CA ALA A 51 1.29 -0.66 -7.33
C ALA A 51 0.81 0.12 -8.55
N LEU A 52 0.09 1.22 -8.31
CA LEU A 52 -0.30 2.22 -9.30
C LEU A 52 0.41 3.53 -8.97
N ASN A 53 1.11 4.11 -9.93
CA ASN A 53 1.65 5.45 -9.79
C ASN A 53 0.54 6.51 -9.78
N GLY A 54 0.69 7.54 -8.94
CA GLY A 54 -0.18 8.70 -8.87
C GLY A 54 -0.02 9.67 -10.04
N ALA A 55 -0.20 10.96 -9.74
CA ALA A 55 -0.37 12.01 -10.75
C ALA A 55 0.95 12.51 -11.40
N THR A 56 2.12 12.14 -10.86
CA THR A 56 3.42 12.59 -11.35
C THR A 56 4.32 11.41 -11.69
N ALA A 57 5.27 11.61 -12.61
CA ALA A 57 6.24 10.57 -12.92
C ALA A 57 7.16 10.31 -11.71
N LEU A 58 7.47 9.04 -11.47
CA LEU A 58 8.39 8.61 -10.41
C LEU A 58 9.79 8.42 -10.99
N ALA A 59 10.80 8.76 -10.20
CA ALA A 59 12.20 8.53 -10.55
C ALA A 59 12.71 7.24 -9.89
N PRO A 60 13.59 6.47 -10.56
CA PRO A 60 14.18 5.26 -9.99
C PRO A 60 14.95 5.57 -8.70
N GLY A 61 14.96 4.60 -7.78
CA GLY A 61 15.76 4.68 -6.56
C GLY A 61 15.31 5.76 -5.57
N LYS A 62 14.16 6.42 -5.80
CA LYS A 62 13.57 7.36 -4.84
C LYS A 62 12.47 6.70 -4.02
N LEU A 63 12.45 6.94 -2.72
CA LEU A 63 11.38 6.46 -1.85
C LEU A 63 10.04 7.06 -2.28
N VAL A 64 9.03 6.20 -2.39
CA VAL A 64 7.65 6.59 -2.65
C VAL A 64 6.77 6.19 -1.48
N CYS A 65 5.70 6.94 -1.27
CA CYS A 65 4.75 6.74 -0.19
C CYS A 65 3.32 6.66 -0.71
N SER A 66 2.42 6.18 0.14
CA SER A 66 0.98 6.27 -0.10
C SER A 66 0.61 7.74 -0.35
N PRO A 67 -0.41 8.03 -1.17
CA PRO A 67 -0.94 9.38 -1.21
C PRO A 67 -1.40 9.76 0.20
N VAL A 68 -1.29 11.06 0.54
CA VAL A 68 -1.77 11.56 1.84
C VAL A 68 -3.24 11.18 1.98
N VAL A 69 -3.54 10.30 2.93
CA VAL A 69 -4.92 9.99 3.28
C VAL A 69 -5.45 11.24 3.99
N ALA A 70 -6.36 11.96 3.36
CA ALA A 70 -7.07 13.04 4.02
C ALA A 70 -7.66 12.46 5.32
N THR A 71 -7.42 13.15 6.44
CA THR A 71 -7.80 12.82 7.82
C THR A 71 -8.87 11.74 7.90
N GLU A 72 -8.60 10.65 8.63
CA GLU A 72 -9.56 9.59 8.95
C GLU A 72 -10.93 10.20 9.24
N LYS A 73 -11.90 9.98 8.35
CA LYS A 73 -13.28 10.40 8.55
C LYS A 73 -14.11 9.15 8.74
N GLU A 74 -14.47 8.92 9.99
CA GLU A 74 -15.49 7.97 10.37
C GLU A 74 -16.81 8.35 9.71
N THR A 75 -17.63 7.34 9.45
CA THR A 75 -18.96 7.55 8.92
C THR A 75 -19.91 6.46 9.35
N ASN A 76 -21.18 6.84 9.47
CA ASN A 76 -22.24 5.96 9.89
C ASN A 76 -22.63 4.99 8.78
N MET A 77 -23.06 3.81 9.21
CA MET A 77 -23.84 2.91 8.37
C MET A 77 -25.13 3.61 7.91
N ALA A 78 -25.45 3.50 6.62
CA ALA A 78 -26.69 4.03 6.06
C ALA A 78 -27.90 3.13 6.38
N GLN A 79 -27.64 1.86 6.69
CA GLN A 79 -28.63 0.89 7.14
C GLN A 79 -27.95 -0.21 7.97
N ALA A 80 -28.75 -0.96 8.73
CA ALA A 80 -28.26 -2.13 9.45
C ALA A 80 -27.85 -3.25 8.49
N GLU A 81 -26.76 -3.94 8.81
CA GLU A 81 -26.23 -5.06 8.05
C GLU A 81 -26.17 -6.32 8.91
N THR A 82 -26.56 -7.44 8.31
CA THR A 82 -26.70 -8.71 9.03
C THR A 82 -25.43 -9.56 8.91
N VAL A 83 -25.24 -10.44 9.90
CA VAL A 83 -24.19 -11.47 9.85
C VAL A 83 -24.34 -12.29 8.55
N GLY A 84 -23.21 -12.55 7.89
CA GLY A 84 -23.20 -13.25 6.59
C GLY A 84 -23.26 -12.33 5.37
N SER A 85 -23.60 -11.03 5.53
CA SER A 85 -23.56 -10.07 4.43
C SER A 85 -22.13 -9.90 3.90
N LYS A 86 -21.98 -9.74 2.59
CA LYS A 86 -20.72 -9.41 1.90
C LYS A 86 -20.70 -7.99 1.36
N GLN A 87 -21.59 -7.16 1.87
CA GLN A 87 -21.66 -5.75 1.52
C GLN A 87 -22.10 -4.95 2.74
N ILE A 88 -21.74 -3.67 2.75
CA ILE A 88 -22.31 -2.69 3.65
C ILE A 88 -22.78 -1.49 2.84
N ASP A 89 -23.78 -0.78 3.36
CA ASP A 89 -24.15 0.54 2.88
C ASP A 89 -23.77 1.58 3.94
N MET A 90 -22.91 2.52 3.56
CA MET A 90 -22.45 3.62 4.41
C MET A 90 -22.78 4.98 3.81
N VAL A 91 -22.83 6.02 4.64
CA VAL A 91 -22.99 7.40 4.15
C VAL A 91 -21.64 7.91 3.64
N ALA A 92 -21.59 8.39 2.41
CA ALA A 92 -20.37 8.93 1.83
C ALA A 92 -20.02 10.29 2.44
N VAL A 93 -18.82 10.43 3.03
CA VAL A 93 -18.38 11.71 3.63
C VAL A 93 -17.95 12.73 2.57
N GLY A 94 -17.64 12.26 1.36
CA GLY A 94 -17.30 13.07 0.19
C GLY A 94 -17.71 12.35 -1.08
N THR A 95 -17.40 12.94 -2.25
CA THR A 95 -17.63 12.25 -3.51
C THR A 95 -16.69 11.05 -3.64
N ILE A 96 -17.28 9.88 -3.83
CA ILE A 96 -16.60 8.61 -4.02
C ILE A 96 -16.79 8.17 -5.47
N THR A 97 -15.69 7.80 -6.11
CA THR A 97 -15.70 7.20 -7.45
C THR A 97 -15.84 5.68 -7.35
N ALA A 98 -16.35 5.05 -8.40
CA ALA A 98 -16.47 3.59 -8.45
C ALA A 98 -15.08 2.95 -8.26
N ASP A 99 -15.02 1.92 -7.42
CA ASP A 99 -13.81 1.15 -7.07
C ASP A 99 -12.63 1.99 -6.53
N GLN A 100 -12.90 3.19 -6.02
CA GLN A 100 -11.93 4.03 -5.33
C GLN A 100 -11.22 3.31 -4.17
N TYR A 101 -11.92 2.41 -3.48
CA TYR A 101 -11.44 1.69 -2.31
C TYR A 101 -11.16 0.20 -2.57
N ALA A 102 -11.19 -0.24 -3.83
CA ALA A 102 -10.90 -1.63 -4.19
C ALA A 102 -9.50 -2.05 -3.69
N GLU A 103 -9.41 -3.28 -3.15
CA GLU A 103 -8.23 -3.84 -2.48
C GLU A 103 -7.75 -3.05 -1.26
N GLY A 104 -8.53 -2.08 -0.77
CA GLY A 104 -8.33 -1.41 0.51
C GLY A 104 -8.93 -2.17 1.68
N TYR A 105 -9.10 -1.48 2.80
CA TYR A 105 -9.66 -2.05 4.03
C TYR A 105 -10.76 -1.17 4.60
N MET A 106 -11.74 -1.83 5.20
CA MET A 106 -12.75 -1.22 6.06
C MET A 106 -12.50 -1.66 7.49
N SER A 107 -12.50 -0.72 8.43
CA SER A 107 -12.52 -1.02 9.86
C SER A 107 -13.83 -0.52 10.47
N VAL A 108 -14.45 -1.33 11.30
CA VAL A 108 -15.52 -0.88 12.19
C VAL A 108 -14.86 -0.28 13.43
N VAL A 109 -15.17 0.97 13.73
CA VAL A 109 -14.43 1.77 14.72
C VAL A 109 -15.27 2.17 15.93
N ASN A 110 -16.57 1.97 15.87
CA ASN A 110 -17.45 2.25 16.99
C ASN A 110 -18.69 1.35 16.96
N ASP A 111 -19.26 1.14 18.14
CA ASP A 111 -20.49 0.40 18.40
C ASP A 111 -20.45 -1.07 17.96
N THR A 112 -21.54 -1.62 17.45
CA THR A 112 -21.63 -3.03 17.10
C THR A 112 -20.60 -3.40 16.03
N GLY A 113 -19.82 -4.43 16.30
CA GLY A 113 -18.75 -4.91 15.40
C GLY A 113 -17.41 -4.19 15.51
N GLU A 114 -17.24 -3.25 16.44
CA GLU A 114 -15.99 -2.52 16.68
C GLU A 114 -14.74 -3.45 16.72
N GLY A 115 -13.66 -3.00 16.07
CA GLY A 115 -12.39 -3.71 15.98
C GLY A 115 -12.32 -4.77 14.87
N GLN A 116 -13.40 -4.98 14.13
CA GLN A 116 -13.39 -5.87 12.96
C GLN A 116 -12.87 -5.14 11.72
N THR A 117 -11.94 -5.78 11.01
CA THR A 117 -11.37 -5.28 9.75
C THR A 117 -11.71 -6.21 8.60
N TYR A 118 -12.16 -5.65 7.48
CA TYR A 118 -12.58 -6.38 6.29
C TYR A 118 -11.87 -5.88 5.05
N LYS A 119 -11.50 -6.79 4.16
CA LYS A 119 -10.89 -6.42 2.87
C LYS A 119 -11.98 -6.00 1.87
N ILE A 120 -11.78 -4.85 1.24
CA ILE A 120 -12.72 -4.29 0.27
C ILE A 120 -12.45 -4.88 -1.11
N ARG A 121 -13.49 -5.45 -1.72
CA ARG A 121 -13.50 -5.94 -3.10
C ARG A 121 -13.73 -4.81 -4.10
N GLY A 122 -14.55 -3.83 -3.75
CA GLY A 122 -14.90 -2.68 -4.57
C GLY A 122 -15.96 -1.83 -3.89
N ASN A 123 -16.34 -0.73 -4.52
CA ASN A 123 -17.38 0.16 -3.99
C ASN A 123 -18.14 0.85 -5.13
N SER A 124 -19.39 1.21 -4.88
CA SER A 124 -20.17 2.04 -5.80
C SER A 124 -19.65 3.48 -5.83
N ALA A 125 -19.94 4.20 -6.91
CA ALA A 125 -19.82 5.66 -6.90
C ALA A 125 -20.93 6.26 -6.03
N ALA A 126 -20.62 7.35 -5.33
CA ALA A 126 -21.58 8.08 -4.50
C ALA A 126 -21.19 9.56 -4.44
N SER A 127 -22.18 10.45 -4.50
CA SER A 127 -21.98 11.86 -4.14
C SER A 127 -21.84 11.99 -2.62
N ALA A 128 -21.28 13.11 -2.14
CA ALA A 128 -21.27 13.41 -0.71
C ALA A 128 -22.67 13.31 -0.10
N ALA A 129 -22.76 12.74 1.10
CA ALA A 129 -23.98 12.42 1.84
C ALA A 129 -24.94 11.41 1.18
N ALA A 130 -24.58 10.81 0.04
CA ALA A 130 -25.34 9.71 -0.55
C ALA A 130 -24.90 8.35 0.02
N VAL A 131 -25.69 7.32 -0.22
CA VAL A 131 -25.33 5.94 0.12
C VAL A 131 -24.22 5.45 -0.81
N CYS A 132 -23.15 4.90 -0.23
CA CYS A 132 -22.09 4.18 -0.90
C CYS A 132 -22.13 2.72 -0.47
N THR A 133 -22.36 1.81 -1.43
CA THR A 133 -22.26 0.37 -1.19
C THR A 133 -20.80 -0.05 -1.27
N VAL A 134 -20.28 -0.66 -0.21
CA VAL A 134 -18.93 -1.25 -0.17
C VAL A 134 -19.08 -2.76 -0.22
N TYR A 135 -18.43 -3.39 -1.19
CA TYR A 135 -18.42 -4.84 -1.33
C TYR A 135 -17.19 -5.41 -0.64
N LEU A 136 -17.38 -6.45 0.17
CA LEU A 136 -16.35 -7.10 0.95
C LEU A 136 -15.96 -8.46 0.33
N TYR A 137 -14.74 -8.89 0.59
CA TYR A 137 -14.31 -10.27 0.27
C TYR A 137 -14.92 -11.27 1.26
N ASP A 138 -14.82 -10.93 2.54
CA ASP A 138 -15.27 -11.73 3.66
C ASP A 138 -16.68 -11.33 4.11
N GLU A 139 -17.35 -12.26 4.76
CA GLU A 139 -18.68 -12.03 5.34
C GLU A 139 -18.57 -11.32 6.68
N ILE A 140 -19.48 -10.38 6.94
CA ILE A 140 -19.66 -9.72 8.23
C ILE A 140 -19.90 -10.77 9.32
N LYS A 141 -19.14 -10.67 10.42
CA LYS A 141 -19.19 -11.62 11.55
C LYS A 141 -20.02 -11.14 12.73
N THR A 142 -20.17 -9.83 12.89
CA THR A 142 -21.06 -9.20 13.87
C THR A 142 -22.01 -8.29 13.13
N ALA A 143 -23.32 -8.42 13.37
CA ALA A 143 -24.29 -7.51 12.76
C ALA A 143 -23.92 -6.07 13.10
N LEU A 144 -24.04 -5.19 12.10
CA LEU A 144 -23.84 -3.75 12.24
C LEU A 144 -25.20 -3.08 12.25
N ASP A 145 -25.38 -2.06 13.06
CA ASP A 145 -26.58 -1.23 13.05
C ASP A 145 -26.28 0.17 12.51
N THR A 146 -27.27 1.04 12.55
CA THR A 146 -27.13 2.42 12.04
C THR A 146 -26.28 3.32 12.94
N THR A 147 -25.89 2.84 14.13
CA THR A 147 -25.01 3.57 15.05
C THR A 147 -23.56 3.06 14.99
N SER A 148 -23.31 1.92 14.34
CA SER A 148 -21.97 1.52 13.90
C SER A 148 -21.32 2.58 13.01
N GLU A 149 -20.06 2.89 13.31
CA GLU A 149 -19.21 3.76 12.50
C GLU A 149 -18.08 2.96 11.86
N VAL A 150 -17.75 3.32 10.61
CA VAL A 150 -16.69 2.67 9.84
C VAL A 150 -15.69 3.70 9.32
N ILE A 151 -14.44 3.25 9.15
CA ILE A 151 -13.41 3.93 8.38
C ILE A 151 -13.09 3.07 7.16
N ILE A 152 -13.03 3.69 5.98
CA ILE A 152 -12.57 3.06 4.75
C ILE A 152 -11.23 3.66 4.30
N THR A 153 -10.24 2.80 4.13
CA THR A 153 -8.88 3.18 3.78
C THR A 153 -8.57 2.61 2.38
N PRO A 154 -8.19 3.44 1.40
CA PRO A 154 -7.80 2.94 0.09
C PRO A 154 -6.54 2.08 0.21
N ASN A 155 -6.31 1.20 -0.76
CA ASN A 155 -5.05 0.46 -0.81
C ASN A 155 -3.86 1.44 -0.83
N ILE A 156 -2.91 1.29 0.08
CA ILE A 156 -1.74 2.18 0.22
C ILE A 156 -0.85 2.23 -1.04
N LEU A 157 -0.95 1.22 -1.91
CA LEU A 157 -0.24 1.10 -3.18
C LEU A 157 -1.03 1.68 -4.36
N ARG A 158 -2.22 2.26 -4.11
CA ARG A 158 -3.04 2.92 -5.13
C ARG A 158 -2.67 4.39 -5.24
N GLY A 159 -1.99 4.75 -6.33
CA GLY A 159 -1.62 6.13 -6.59
C GLY A 159 -0.46 6.59 -5.71
N VAL A 160 0.57 5.74 -5.55
CA VAL A 160 1.78 6.11 -4.80
C VAL A 160 2.43 7.35 -5.39
N ILE A 161 3.02 8.16 -4.53
CA ILE A 161 3.64 9.44 -4.89
C ILE A 161 5.07 9.49 -4.37
N LEU A 162 5.88 10.39 -4.92
CA LEU A 162 7.20 10.66 -4.37
C LEU A 162 7.09 11.06 -2.90
N ASN A 163 7.95 10.49 -2.04
CA ASN A 163 7.99 10.88 -0.64
C ASN A 163 8.60 12.28 -0.52
N THR A 164 7.81 13.29 -0.16
CA THR A 164 8.29 14.68 -0.03
C THR A 164 8.26 15.12 1.43
N THR A 165 8.87 16.27 1.74
CA THR A 165 8.75 16.90 3.06
C THR A 165 7.31 17.29 3.41
N SER A 166 6.40 17.34 2.43
CA SER A 166 4.97 17.56 2.64
C SER A 166 4.18 16.26 2.85
N SER A 167 4.83 15.08 2.74
CA SER A 167 4.21 13.76 2.87
C SER A 167 4.40 13.13 4.26
N VAL A 168 4.62 13.93 5.31
CA VAL A 168 5.06 13.48 6.65
C VAL A 168 4.16 12.45 7.35
N THR A 169 2.87 12.37 6.99
CA THR A 169 1.92 11.38 7.53
C THR A 169 1.74 10.15 6.64
N SER A 170 2.40 10.11 5.49
CA SER A 170 2.22 9.03 4.50
C SER A 170 3.09 7.83 4.82
N PHE A 171 2.56 6.63 4.59
CA PHE A 171 3.32 5.41 4.75
C PHE A 171 4.27 5.24 3.57
N VAL A 172 5.58 5.14 3.82
CA VAL A 172 6.58 4.89 2.77
C VAL A 172 6.39 3.46 2.29
N CYS A 173 6.10 3.30 1.00
CA CYS A 173 5.67 2.04 0.41
C CYS A 173 6.83 1.28 -0.24
N GLY A 174 7.87 1.95 -0.74
CA GLY A 174 8.93 1.25 -1.46
C GLY A 174 9.75 2.13 -2.39
N VAL A 175 10.40 1.48 -3.35
CA VAL A 175 11.30 2.11 -4.32
C VAL A 175 11.01 1.59 -5.73
N PRO A 176 10.78 2.47 -6.72
CA PRO A 176 10.64 2.07 -8.13
C PRO A 176 12.02 1.74 -8.72
N LEU A 177 12.08 0.70 -9.55
CA LEU A 177 13.31 0.26 -10.21
C LEU A 177 13.69 1.06 -11.46
N PHE A 178 12.73 1.77 -12.05
CA PHE A 178 12.86 2.54 -13.27
C PHE A 178 11.95 3.78 -13.19
N ALA A 179 12.04 4.67 -14.17
CA ALA A 179 11.12 5.81 -14.25
C ALA A 179 9.71 5.32 -14.60
N VAL A 180 8.71 5.63 -13.76
CA VAL A 180 7.32 5.20 -13.97
C VAL A 180 6.49 6.40 -14.36
N THR A 181 5.78 6.32 -15.48
CA THR A 181 4.89 7.38 -15.96
C THR A 181 3.68 7.51 -15.03
N ALA A 182 3.11 8.70 -14.92
CA ALA A 182 1.89 8.94 -14.14
C ALA A 182 0.76 7.98 -14.56
N ALA A 183 -0.05 7.54 -13.58
CA ALA A 183 -1.18 6.65 -13.78
C ALA A 183 -0.89 5.27 -14.42
N ASN A 184 0.35 4.79 -14.34
CA ASN A 184 0.71 3.43 -14.77
C ASN A 184 0.91 2.48 -13.59
N TYR A 185 0.62 1.19 -13.85
CA TYR A 185 0.85 0.10 -12.92
C TYR A 185 2.25 -0.49 -13.08
N PHE A 186 2.88 -0.85 -11.97
CA PHE A 186 4.25 -1.36 -11.93
C PHE A 186 4.50 -2.22 -10.69
N TRP A 187 5.65 -2.92 -10.69
CA TRP A 187 6.15 -3.63 -9.51
C TRP A 187 7.04 -2.72 -8.67
N LEU A 188 6.60 -2.41 -7.46
CA LEU A 188 7.32 -1.58 -6.50
C LEU A 188 8.18 -2.46 -5.57
N GLN A 189 9.48 -2.22 -5.46
CA GLN A 189 10.33 -3.00 -4.55
C GLN A 189 10.11 -2.55 -3.10
N THR A 190 9.91 -3.50 -2.19
CA THR A 190 9.59 -3.23 -0.78
C THR A 190 10.52 -3.96 0.20
N TRP A 191 11.26 -4.95 -0.28
CA TRP A 191 12.16 -5.77 0.53
C TRP A 191 13.41 -6.18 -0.26
N GLY A 192 14.49 -6.42 0.48
CA GLY A 192 15.76 -6.93 -0.07
C GLY A 192 16.67 -5.84 -0.61
N PRO A 193 17.80 -6.21 -1.25
CA PRO A 193 18.79 -5.25 -1.75
C PRO A 193 18.21 -4.30 -2.80
N CYS A 194 18.30 -2.99 -2.57
CA CYS A 194 17.79 -1.95 -3.46
C CYS A 194 18.73 -0.73 -3.47
N SER A 195 18.92 -0.14 -4.64
CA SER A 195 19.69 1.10 -4.79
C SER A 195 18.78 2.29 -4.53
N VAL A 196 19.10 3.09 -3.51
CA VAL A 196 18.24 4.18 -3.02
C VAL A 196 19.05 5.46 -2.90
N LEU A 197 18.44 6.61 -3.23
CA LEU A 197 19.05 7.92 -3.11
C LEU A 197 19.35 8.25 -1.64
N CYS A 198 20.61 8.57 -1.34
CA CYS A 198 21.01 9.08 -0.04
C CYS A 198 20.82 10.61 0.02
N GLY A 199 20.18 11.08 1.09
CA GLY A 199 20.09 12.51 1.42
C GLY A 199 21.29 12.97 2.24
N ASP A 200 21.23 14.21 2.75
CA ASP A 200 22.30 14.85 3.52
C ASP A 200 22.69 14.06 4.78
N SER A 201 23.90 13.48 4.82
CA SER A 201 24.39 12.63 5.89
C SER A 201 24.33 13.30 7.27
N LEU A 202 23.74 12.62 8.24
CA LEU A 202 23.78 13.03 9.64
C LEU A 202 24.59 12.02 10.45
N GLY A 203 25.75 12.44 10.98
CA GLY A 203 26.35 11.79 12.15
C GLY A 203 26.97 10.40 11.93
N ASN A 204 27.09 9.93 10.69
CA ASN A 204 27.39 8.54 10.34
C ASN A 204 28.69 7.98 10.95
N ALA A 205 28.63 7.45 12.17
CA ALA A 205 29.64 6.52 12.64
C ALA A 205 29.53 5.19 11.85
N VAL A 206 30.61 4.40 11.81
CA VAL A 206 30.63 3.10 11.09
C VAL A 206 29.51 2.14 11.53
N THR A 207 28.99 2.31 12.73
CA THR A 207 27.91 1.51 13.33
C THR A 207 26.51 2.02 13.01
N GLU A 208 26.36 3.23 12.45
CA GLU A 208 25.06 3.86 12.17
C GLU A 208 24.49 3.39 10.84
N ARG A 209 23.92 2.19 10.86
CA ARG A 209 23.47 1.48 9.65
C ARG A 209 21.95 1.45 9.49
N CYS A 210 21.17 1.96 10.43
CA CYS A 210 19.71 2.06 10.28
C CYS A 210 19.39 3.08 9.19
N CYS A 211 18.49 2.75 8.26
CA CYS A 211 18.05 3.67 7.23
C CYS A 211 16.63 4.16 7.53
N ILE A 212 16.45 5.47 7.59
CA ILE A 212 15.16 6.12 7.76
C ILE A 212 14.75 6.87 6.49
N ALA A 213 13.46 6.96 6.21
CA ALA A 213 12.96 7.79 5.11
C ALA A 213 12.95 9.28 5.49
N THR A 214 13.32 10.13 4.55
CA THR A 214 13.22 11.58 4.66
C THR A 214 12.45 12.20 3.51
N GLY A 215 12.08 13.47 3.68
CA GLY A 215 11.36 14.21 2.66
C GLY A 215 12.31 14.53 1.49
N SER A 216 11.92 14.10 0.28
CA SER A 216 12.60 14.21 -1.04
C SER A 216 12.89 12.86 -1.72
N GLY A 217 12.40 11.77 -1.14
CA GLY A 217 12.51 10.43 -1.70
C GLY A 217 13.84 9.78 -1.37
N GLU A 218 14.41 10.15 -0.23
CA GLU A 218 15.78 9.86 0.15
C GLU A 218 15.81 9.09 1.47
N PHE A 219 16.87 8.32 1.68
CA PHE A 219 17.15 7.78 3.00
C PHE A 219 18.25 8.56 3.70
N LEU A 220 18.23 8.55 5.03
CA LEU A 220 19.35 8.92 5.88
C LEU A 220 19.77 7.75 6.75
N SER A 221 21.04 7.73 7.12
CA SER A 221 21.61 6.71 8.00
C SER A 221 21.73 7.21 9.42
N THR A 222 21.40 6.33 10.36
CA THR A 222 21.25 6.69 11.77
C THR A 222 21.66 5.53 12.67
N ALA A 223 21.92 5.83 13.94
CA ALA A 223 22.20 4.80 14.96
C ALA A 223 21.00 3.88 15.25
N GLY A 224 19.79 4.28 14.83
CA GLY A 224 18.56 3.54 15.07
C GLY A 224 17.34 4.32 14.58
N SER A 225 16.16 3.90 15.02
CA SER A 225 14.91 4.59 14.68
C SER A 225 14.91 6.04 15.17
N VAL A 226 14.35 6.93 14.37
CA VAL A 226 14.25 8.37 14.68
C VAL A 226 12.77 8.75 14.81
N THR A 227 12.44 9.53 15.84
CA THR A 227 11.08 10.02 16.08
C THR A 227 10.53 10.73 14.84
N GLY A 228 9.32 10.34 14.41
CA GLY A 228 8.65 10.95 13.28
C GLY A 228 9.12 10.43 11.91
N HIS A 229 10.04 9.47 11.85
CA HIS A 229 10.52 8.88 10.60
C HIS A 229 10.25 7.38 10.53
N GLN A 230 9.80 6.92 9.36
CA GLN A 230 9.69 5.50 9.07
C GLN A 230 11.08 4.92 8.83
N GLN A 231 11.43 3.86 9.56
CA GLN A 231 12.59 3.05 9.25
C GLN A 231 12.30 2.20 8.00
N ILE A 232 13.18 2.25 7.01
CA ILE A 232 12.99 1.61 5.70
C ILE A 232 13.96 0.47 5.42
N GLY A 233 14.97 0.29 6.26
CA GLY A 233 15.94 -0.77 6.07
C GLY A 233 17.24 -0.56 6.82
N TYR A 234 18.28 -1.20 6.30
CA TYR A 234 19.64 -1.08 6.81
C TYR A 234 20.64 -0.94 5.66
N GLN A 235 21.68 -0.14 5.85
CA GLN A 235 22.78 -0.08 4.90
C GLN A 235 23.47 -1.43 4.80
N ILE A 236 23.89 -1.82 3.59
CA ILE A 236 24.71 -3.04 3.40
C ILE A 236 26.17 -2.78 3.79
N TYR A 237 26.66 -1.57 3.52
CA TYR A 237 28.03 -1.13 3.82
C TYR A 237 28.11 -0.38 5.17
N SER A 238 29.27 0.19 5.47
CA SER A 238 29.49 0.98 6.69
C SER A 238 28.62 2.24 6.68
N GLY A 239 28.20 2.69 7.87
CA GLY A 239 27.53 3.98 8.10
C GLY A 239 28.19 5.12 7.32
N THR A 240 29.53 5.14 7.35
CA THR A 240 30.39 6.16 6.76
C THR A 240 30.53 6.11 5.24
N ASP A 241 30.08 5.04 4.59
CA ASP A 241 30.36 4.81 3.16
C ASP A 241 29.28 5.41 2.25
N VAL A 242 28.30 6.12 2.81
CA VAL A 242 27.29 6.83 2.03
C VAL A 242 27.74 8.25 1.71
N VAL A 243 27.31 8.67 0.53
CA VAL A 243 27.58 9.98 -0.04
C VAL A 243 26.26 10.58 -0.47
N ASP A 244 26.02 11.80 -0.01
CA ASP A 244 24.83 12.57 -0.29
C ASP A 244 24.68 12.75 -1.80
N THR A 245 23.44 12.75 -2.30
CA THR A 245 23.10 12.85 -3.74
C THR A 245 23.50 11.65 -4.60
N GLU A 246 24.10 10.61 -4.00
CA GLU A 246 24.40 9.35 -4.68
C GLU A 246 23.41 8.24 -4.31
N TYR A 247 23.39 7.18 -5.11
CA TYR A 247 22.54 6.02 -4.89
C TYR A 247 23.34 4.90 -4.24
N HIS A 248 22.86 4.43 -3.09
CA HIS A 248 23.54 3.43 -2.28
C HIS A 248 22.71 2.17 -2.15
N LEU A 249 23.39 1.03 -2.13
CA LEU A 249 22.72 -0.25 -1.95
C LEU A 249 22.40 -0.44 -0.46
N ILE A 250 21.10 -0.48 -0.15
CA ILE A 250 20.57 -0.78 1.18
C ILE A 250 19.72 -2.04 1.13
N TYR A 251 19.49 -2.65 2.28
CA TYR A 251 18.57 -3.76 2.44
C TYR A 251 17.22 -3.22 2.92
N LEU A 252 16.22 -3.20 2.05
CA LEU A 252 14.87 -2.72 2.37
C LEU A 252 14.14 -3.69 3.31
N THR A 253 13.40 -3.13 4.26
CA THR A 253 12.56 -3.87 5.21
C THR A 253 11.16 -3.24 5.38
N ILE A 254 10.57 -2.71 4.30
CA ILE A 254 9.36 -1.87 4.36
C ILE A 254 8.10 -2.71 4.48
N MET A 255 7.89 -3.63 3.52
CA MET A 255 6.77 -4.57 3.50
C MET A 255 7.32 -5.91 3.02
N PRO A 256 7.51 -6.90 3.91
CA PRO A 256 8.05 -8.21 3.56
C PRO A 256 7.14 -9.00 2.61
#